data_AF-A0A812LLD2-F1
#
_entry.id   AF-A0A812LLD2-F1
#
_cell.length_a   1.000
_cell.length_b   1.000
_cell.length_c   1.000
_cell.angle_alpha   90.00
_cell.angle_beta   90.00
_cell.angle_gamma   90.00
#
_symmetry.space_group_name_H-M   'P 1'
#
loop_
_entity.id
_entity.type
_entity.pdbx_description
1 polymer ?
#
loop_
_entity_poly.entity_id
_entity_poly.type
_entity_poly.pdbx_seq_one_letter_code
_entity_poly.pdbx_strand_id
1 'polypeptide(L)'
;MPEFINPKYADATRTSFKSPTRLECMMQDYAKLLPTEAKVGFTRYPLEFGYFPCKNDIVTAARLAAEGTPPHGAASAEAAVYHANCELLRILGANVAAPSERRWRGGPQLMGPAVVLWPDFAPSLAELCKKLPCPEKISIASGSSLELRGSGLAIEHLNLEGALRVVAGPGVTLCIRELTIRNRGREFVALSDAEQDGEAPEELRIRGYRC
;
A
#
# COMPACT_ATOMS: atom_id res chain seq x y z
N MET A 1 17.02 12.54 -25.93
CA MET A 1 16.25 11.34 -25.56
C MET A 1 15.48 10.90 -26.78
N PRO A 2 15.48 9.61 -27.17
CA PRO A 2 14.64 9.15 -28.28
C PRO A 2 13.16 9.52 -28.04
N GLU A 3 12.52 10.02 -29.09
CA GLU A 3 11.11 10.43 -29.06
C GLU A 3 10.23 9.36 -29.69
N PHE A 4 8.96 9.31 -29.27
CA PHE A 4 7.93 8.44 -29.82
C PHE A 4 6.58 9.16 -29.86
N ILE A 5 5.60 8.54 -30.52
CA ILE A 5 4.21 9.03 -30.56
C ILE A 5 3.26 7.87 -30.23
N ASN A 6 2.25 8.12 -29.39
CA ASN A 6 1.27 7.12 -28.96
C ASN A 6 -0.18 7.60 -29.23
N PRO A 7 -0.59 7.69 -30.50
CA PRO A 7 -1.91 8.20 -30.86
C PRO A 7 -3.03 7.29 -30.34
N LYS A 8 -4.05 7.89 -29.73
CA LYS A 8 -5.31 7.21 -29.41
C LYS A 8 -6.27 7.42 -30.57
N TYR A 9 -6.64 6.32 -31.24
CA TYR A 9 -7.55 6.36 -32.38
C TYR A 9 -9.01 6.26 -31.95
N ALA A 10 -9.91 6.89 -32.72
CA ALA A 10 -11.34 6.86 -32.46
C ALA A 10 -11.93 5.45 -32.59
N ASP A 11 -11.37 4.67 -33.52
CA ASP A 11 -11.79 3.31 -33.85
C ASP A 11 -10.62 2.46 -34.38
N ALA A 12 -10.91 1.23 -34.76
CA ALA A 12 -9.94 0.26 -35.26
C ALA A 12 -9.37 0.61 -36.65
N THR A 13 -9.98 1.52 -37.43
CA THR A 13 -9.49 1.94 -38.75
C THR A 13 -8.25 2.82 -38.65
N ARG A 14 -8.05 3.47 -37.50
CA ARG A 14 -6.89 4.33 -37.20
C ARG A 14 -6.70 5.52 -38.16
N THR A 15 -7.80 6.01 -38.73
CA THR A 15 -7.80 7.14 -39.68
C THR A 15 -8.03 8.49 -38.99
N SER A 16 -8.58 8.49 -37.78
CA SER A 16 -8.84 9.70 -36.99
C SER A 16 -8.43 9.51 -35.53
N PHE A 17 -7.93 10.60 -34.92
CA PHE A 17 -7.56 10.60 -33.51
C PHE A 17 -8.79 10.84 -32.62
N LYS A 18 -8.87 10.10 -31.53
CA LYS A 18 -9.87 10.30 -30.46
C LYS A 18 -9.60 11.58 -29.66
N SER A 19 -8.34 11.98 -29.58
CA SER A 19 -7.88 13.21 -28.94
C SER A 19 -6.56 13.68 -29.57
N PRO A 20 -6.21 14.97 -29.49
CA PRO A 20 -4.92 15.47 -29.98
C PRO A 20 -3.74 14.65 -29.44
N THR A 21 -2.80 14.31 -30.34
CA THR A 21 -1.59 13.55 -30.00
C THR A 21 -0.36 14.45 -30.02
N ARG A 22 0.70 14.06 -29.30
CA ARG A 22 1.95 14.81 -29.18
C ARG A 22 3.14 13.86 -29.22
N LEU A 23 4.31 14.40 -29.52
CA LEU A 23 5.56 13.71 -29.25
C LEU A 23 5.76 13.52 -27.75
N GLU A 24 6.30 12.36 -27.39
CA GLU A 24 6.58 11.96 -26.02
C GLU A 24 8.00 11.40 -25.95
N CYS A 25 8.63 11.46 -24.77
CA CYS A 25 9.87 10.76 -24.48
C CYS A 25 9.78 10.11 -23.10
N MET A 26 10.46 8.99 -22.89
CA MET A 26 10.45 8.29 -21.60
C MET A 26 11.73 8.59 -20.81
N MET A 27 11.62 8.92 -19.53
CA MET A 27 12.81 9.20 -18.69
C MET A 27 13.82 8.03 -18.68
N GLN A 28 13.34 6.79 -18.70
CA GLN A 28 14.17 5.59 -18.68
C GLN A 28 14.89 5.31 -20.00
N ASP A 29 14.48 5.95 -21.11
CA ASP A 29 15.17 5.79 -22.40
C ASP A 29 16.59 6.42 -22.39
N TYR A 30 16.99 7.06 -21.28
CA TYR A 30 18.33 7.57 -21.05
C TYR A 30 19.35 6.44 -21.14
N ALA A 31 18.97 5.23 -20.72
CA ALA A 31 19.81 4.05 -20.84
C ALA A 31 20.24 3.76 -22.28
N LYS A 32 19.45 4.17 -23.29
CA LYS A 32 19.78 4.01 -24.72
C LYS A 32 20.85 5.00 -25.21
N LEU A 33 21.11 6.06 -24.45
CA LEU A 33 22.11 7.08 -24.76
C LEU A 33 23.46 6.82 -24.09
N LEU A 34 23.53 5.82 -23.20
CA LEU A 34 24.75 5.48 -22.50
C LEU A 34 25.75 4.80 -23.47
N PRO A 35 27.06 5.10 -23.34
CA PRO A 35 28.08 4.47 -24.18
C PRO A 35 28.22 2.98 -23.85
N THR A 36 28.85 2.21 -24.74
CA THR A 36 29.02 0.76 -24.60
C THR A 36 29.80 0.34 -23.35
N GLU A 37 30.62 1.24 -22.81
CA GLU A 37 31.43 1.02 -21.60
C GLU A 37 30.63 1.28 -20.32
N ALA A 38 29.44 1.87 -20.42
CA ALA A 38 28.60 2.15 -19.26
C ALA A 38 28.04 0.86 -18.66
N LYS A 39 28.11 0.75 -17.34
CA LYS A 39 27.55 -0.38 -16.60
C LYS A 39 26.06 -0.14 -16.33
N VAL A 40 25.21 -0.81 -17.10
CA VAL A 40 23.75 -0.79 -16.93
C VAL A 40 23.28 -2.13 -16.38
N GLY A 41 22.43 -2.10 -15.35
CA GLY A 41 21.88 -3.31 -14.74
C GLY A 41 20.48 -3.08 -14.19
N PHE A 42 19.88 -4.13 -13.65
CA PHE A 42 18.57 -4.07 -13.01
C PHE A 42 18.60 -4.84 -11.69
N THR A 43 17.81 -4.38 -10.72
CA THR A 43 17.58 -5.07 -9.45
C THR A 43 16.12 -5.47 -9.40
N ARG A 44 15.85 -6.72 -9.05
CA ARG A 44 14.50 -7.24 -8.87
C ARG A 44 14.16 -7.24 -7.39
N TYR A 45 13.01 -6.68 -7.05
CA TYR A 45 12.44 -6.74 -5.71
C TYR A 45 11.22 -7.68 -5.73
N PRO A 46 10.91 -8.33 -4.59
CA PRO A 46 9.60 -8.95 -4.40
C PRO A 46 8.50 -7.91 -4.64
N LEU A 47 7.38 -8.32 -5.24
CA LEU A 47 6.30 -7.40 -5.61
C LEU A 47 5.69 -6.73 -4.38
N GLU A 48 5.65 -7.46 -3.27
CA GLU A 48 5.15 -7.07 -1.96
C GLU A 48 5.83 -5.81 -1.42
N PHE A 49 7.07 -5.54 -1.82
CA PHE A 49 7.86 -4.39 -1.38
C PHE A 49 8.18 -3.38 -2.49
N GLY A 50 7.82 -3.68 -3.74
CA GLY A 50 8.40 -3.01 -4.90
C GLY A 50 7.43 -2.25 -5.81
N TYR A 51 6.17 -2.69 -5.94
CA TYR A 51 5.29 -2.14 -6.99
C TYR A 51 3.79 -2.19 -6.64
N PHE A 52 3.26 -1.07 -6.16
CA PHE A 52 1.86 -0.89 -5.77
C PHE A 52 1.30 0.47 -6.27
N PRO A 53 1.29 0.73 -7.59
CA PRO A 53 0.79 1.99 -8.11
C PRO A 53 -0.72 2.15 -7.92
N CYS A 54 -1.15 3.39 -7.72
CA CYS A 54 -2.54 3.82 -7.83
C CYS A 54 -2.69 4.64 -9.12
N LYS A 55 -3.01 3.97 -10.23
CA LYS A 55 -3.06 4.56 -11.57
C LYS A 55 -4.38 4.36 -12.31
N ASN A 56 -5.17 3.38 -11.90
CA ASN A 56 -6.44 3.05 -12.52
C ASN A 56 -7.59 3.59 -11.67
N ASP A 57 -8.62 4.11 -12.34
CA ASP A 57 -9.90 4.42 -11.69
C ASP A 57 -10.59 3.14 -11.19
N ILE A 58 -11.61 3.28 -10.34
CA ILE A 58 -12.28 2.15 -9.69
C ILE A 58 -12.95 1.19 -10.68
N VAL A 59 -13.43 1.68 -11.82
CA VAL A 59 -14.10 0.87 -12.85
C VAL A 59 -13.07 0.06 -13.63
N THR A 60 -11.99 0.72 -14.07
CA THR A 60 -10.86 0.06 -14.73
C THR A 60 -10.21 -0.97 -13.82
N ALA A 61 -10.01 -0.64 -12.54
CA ALA A 61 -9.48 -1.55 -11.53
C ALA A 61 -10.35 -2.81 -11.37
N ALA A 62 -11.68 -2.63 -11.25
CA ALA A 62 -12.62 -3.75 -11.14
C ALA A 62 -12.58 -4.67 -12.36
N ARG A 63 -12.53 -4.10 -13.57
CA ARG A 63 -12.41 -4.85 -14.83
C ARG A 63 -11.12 -5.67 -14.87
N LEU A 64 -9.97 -5.04 -14.58
CA LEU A 64 -8.67 -5.72 -14.56
C LEU A 64 -8.65 -6.87 -13.55
N ALA A 65 -9.19 -6.65 -12.34
CA ALA A 65 -9.28 -7.68 -11.33
C ALA A 65 -10.13 -8.88 -11.79
N ALA A 66 -11.25 -8.63 -12.49
CA ALA A 66 -12.08 -9.70 -13.05
C ALA A 66 -11.36 -10.51 -14.14
N GLU A 67 -10.40 -9.90 -14.85
CA GLU A 67 -9.53 -10.53 -15.85
C GLU A 67 -8.30 -11.23 -15.23
N GLY A 68 -8.18 -11.25 -13.90
CA GLY A 68 -7.00 -11.80 -13.21
C GLY A 68 -5.73 -10.93 -13.33
N THR A 69 -5.89 -9.67 -13.76
CA THR A 69 -4.79 -8.71 -13.87
C THR A 69 -4.74 -7.83 -12.62
N PRO A 70 -3.54 -7.47 -12.10
CA PRO A 70 -3.43 -6.56 -10.97
C PRO A 70 -4.20 -5.24 -11.19
N PRO A 71 -5.13 -4.88 -10.29
CA PRO A 71 -6.06 -3.77 -10.50
C PRO A 71 -5.39 -2.40 -10.49
N HIS A 72 -4.34 -2.21 -9.68
CA HIS A 72 -3.60 -0.94 -9.54
C HIS A 72 -4.49 0.31 -9.33
N GLY A 73 -5.60 0.12 -8.62
CA GLY A 73 -6.48 1.20 -8.13
C GLY A 73 -6.18 1.55 -6.67
N ALA A 74 -6.89 2.55 -6.13
CA ALA A 74 -6.64 3.07 -4.79
C ALA A 74 -6.78 2.01 -3.68
N ALA A 75 -7.82 1.18 -3.75
CA ALA A 75 -8.03 0.09 -2.79
C ALA A 75 -6.86 -0.90 -2.74
N SER A 76 -6.34 -1.28 -3.91
CA SER A 76 -5.22 -2.22 -4.01
C SER A 76 -3.89 -1.62 -3.56
N ALA A 77 -3.66 -0.33 -3.83
CA ALA A 77 -2.47 0.36 -3.38
C ALA A 77 -2.48 0.52 -1.85
N GLU A 78 -3.62 0.89 -1.26
CA GLU A 78 -3.78 0.98 0.19
C GLU A 78 -3.57 -0.39 0.88
N ALA A 79 -4.21 -1.45 0.37
CA ALA A 79 -4.05 -2.80 0.90
C ALA A 79 -2.58 -3.29 0.83
N ALA A 80 -1.87 -2.96 -0.26
CA ALA A 80 -0.47 -3.32 -0.42
C ALA A 80 0.44 -2.66 0.63
N VAL A 81 0.16 -1.42 1.04
CA VAL A 81 0.92 -0.75 2.12
C VAL A 81 0.72 -1.45 3.46
N TYR A 82 -0.52 -1.79 3.82
CA TYR A 82 -0.79 -2.55 5.04
C TYR A 82 -0.13 -3.92 5.00
N HIS A 83 -0.21 -4.60 3.86
CA HIS A 83 0.38 -5.91 3.65
C HIS A 83 1.92 -5.86 3.79
N ALA A 84 2.59 -4.91 3.13
CA ALA A 84 4.03 -4.74 3.21
C ALA A 84 4.49 -4.54 4.66
N ASN A 85 3.80 -3.69 5.44
CA ASN A 85 4.12 -3.48 6.85
C ASN A 85 3.89 -4.75 7.70
N CYS A 86 2.82 -5.50 7.43
CA CYS A 86 2.60 -6.79 8.08
C CYS A 86 3.71 -7.79 7.75
N GLU A 87 4.14 -7.86 6.49
CA GLU A 87 5.24 -8.75 6.06
C GLU A 87 6.56 -8.37 6.73
N LEU A 88 6.87 -7.07 6.87
CA LEU A 88 8.06 -6.64 7.62
C LEU A 88 8.01 -7.13 9.07
N LEU A 89 6.86 -7.05 9.73
CA LEU A 89 6.70 -7.57 11.10
C LEU A 89 6.86 -9.10 11.13
N ARG A 90 6.27 -9.84 10.17
CA ARG A 90 6.43 -11.31 10.06
C ARG A 90 7.87 -11.73 9.81
N ILE A 91 8.60 -11.00 8.95
CA ILE A 91 10.03 -11.23 8.69
C ILE A 91 10.85 -11.12 9.97
N LEU A 92 10.47 -10.23 10.90
CA LEU A 92 11.13 -10.11 12.20
C LEU A 92 10.73 -11.20 13.19
N GLY A 93 9.69 -11.99 12.92
CA GLY A 93 9.21 -13.05 13.79
C GLY A 93 7.91 -12.73 14.55
N ALA A 94 7.26 -11.61 14.25
CA ALA A 94 5.96 -11.28 14.86
C ALA A 94 4.83 -12.18 14.34
N ASN A 95 3.90 -12.52 15.23
CA ASN A 95 2.68 -13.26 14.91
C ASN A 95 1.59 -12.32 14.38
N VAL A 96 1.62 -12.03 13.09
CA VAL A 96 0.61 -11.16 12.43
C VAL A 96 -0.35 -12.02 11.61
N ALA A 97 -1.64 -11.97 11.95
CA ALA A 97 -2.67 -12.77 11.30
C ALA A 97 -2.70 -12.59 9.77
N ALA A 98 -2.82 -13.69 9.03
CA ALA A 98 -2.81 -13.70 7.56
C ALA A 98 -3.93 -12.83 6.97
N PRO A 99 -3.71 -12.22 5.79
CA PRO A 99 -4.75 -11.46 5.12
C PRO A 99 -5.88 -12.38 4.62
N SER A 100 -7.08 -11.84 4.54
CA SER A 100 -8.23 -12.48 3.91
C SER A 100 -8.77 -11.65 2.75
N GLU A 101 -9.42 -12.28 1.80
CA GLU A 101 -10.06 -11.55 0.70
C GLU A 101 -11.23 -10.70 1.21
N ARG A 102 -11.23 -9.42 0.84
CA ARG A 102 -12.35 -8.49 1.00
C ARG A 102 -12.71 -7.92 -0.35
N ARG A 103 -14.00 -7.82 -0.64
CA ARG A 103 -14.50 -7.38 -1.94
C ARG A 103 -15.05 -5.97 -1.86
N TRP A 104 -14.49 -5.08 -2.67
CA TRP A 104 -14.94 -3.71 -2.84
C TRP A 104 -15.47 -3.50 -4.25
N ARG A 105 -16.06 -2.33 -4.52
CA ARG A 105 -16.48 -1.98 -5.89
C ARG A 105 -15.32 -2.03 -6.89
N GLY A 106 -14.10 -1.70 -6.46
CA GLY A 106 -12.86 -1.80 -7.25
C GLY A 106 -12.29 -3.22 -7.43
N GLY A 107 -12.98 -4.26 -6.95
CA GLY A 107 -12.55 -5.66 -7.02
C GLY A 107 -12.07 -6.24 -5.68
N PRO A 108 -11.75 -7.55 -5.65
CA PRO A 108 -11.24 -8.23 -4.46
C PRO A 108 -9.84 -7.73 -4.08
N GLN A 109 -9.58 -7.60 -2.78
CA GLN A 109 -8.30 -7.23 -2.20
C GLN A 109 -7.96 -8.16 -1.05
N LEU A 110 -6.72 -8.63 -0.96
CA LEU A 110 -6.22 -9.31 0.22
C LEU A 110 -5.93 -8.28 1.32
N MET A 111 -6.69 -8.32 2.41
CA MET A 111 -6.55 -7.39 3.53
C MET A 111 -6.34 -8.13 4.84
N GLY A 112 -5.20 -7.87 5.48
CA GLY A 112 -4.91 -8.29 6.84
C GLY A 112 -5.13 -7.14 7.83
N PRO A 113 -4.46 -7.19 8.99
CA PRO A 113 -4.44 -6.07 9.92
C PRO A 113 -3.96 -4.79 9.23
N ALA A 114 -4.60 -3.66 9.54
CA ALA A 114 -4.21 -2.36 9.00
C ALA A 114 -3.01 -1.80 9.78
N VAL A 115 -1.79 -2.13 9.34
CA VAL A 115 -0.55 -1.70 10.01
C VAL A 115 0.08 -0.52 9.27
N VAL A 116 0.33 0.57 10.00
CA VAL A 116 1.02 1.76 9.52
C VAL A 116 2.24 2.02 10.40
N LEU A 117 3.42 1.85 9.82
CA LEU A 117 4.70 2.19 10.42
C LEU A 117 5.17 3.50 9.82
N TRP A 118 5.17 4.58 10.60
CA TRP A 118 5.58 5.87 10.06
C TRP A 118 7.10 5.96 9.88
N PRO A 119 7.60 6.76 8.91
CA PRO A 119 9.03 6.94 8.71
C PRO A 119 9.77 7.47 9.95
N ASP A 120 9.08 8.26 10.80
CA ASP A 120 9.64 8.77 12.06
C ASP A 120 9.79 7.68 13.14
N PHE A 121 9.07 6.57 13.03
CA PHE A 121 9.19 5.41 13.91
C PHE A 121 10.32 4.48 13.47
N ALA A 122 10.28 4.04 12.21
CA ALA A 122 11.25 3.10 11.64
C ALA A 122 11.38 3.30 10.12
N PRO A 123 12.37 4.06 9.62
CA PRO A 123 12.54 4.32 8.20
C PRO A 123 13.18 3.14 7.42
N SER A 124 13.64 2.10 8.12
CA SER A 124 14.25 0.91 7.52
C SER A 124 14.00 -0.33 8.36
N LEU A 125 14.19 -1.51 7.77
CA LEU A 125 14.11 -2.78 8.50
C LEU A 125 15.10 -2.83 9.67
N ALA A 126 16.33 -2.31 9.50
CA ALA A 126 17.33 -2.28 10.55
C ALA A 126 16.90 -1.42 11.76
N GLU A 127 16.23 -0.29 11.50
CA GLU A 127 15.64 0.51 12.57
C GLU A 127 14.44 -0.21 13.19
N LEU A 128 13.58 -0.83 12.39
CA LEU A 128 12.43 -1.60 12.90
C LEU A 128 12.88 -2.73 13.84
N CYS A 129 13.98 -3.44 13.54
CA CYS A 129 14.57 -4.44 14.44
C CYS A 129 14.89 -3.86 15.82
N LYS A 130 15.46 -2.65 15.89
CA LYS A 130 15.80 -2.00 17.17
C LYS A 130 14.56 -1.59 17.95
N LYS A 131 13.47 -1.30 17.24
CA LYS A 131 12.19 -0.86 17.83
C LYS A 131 11.40 -2.01 18.43
N LEU A 132 11.64 -3.23 17.95
CA LEU A 132 10.96 -4.45 18.35
C LEU A 132 12.00 -5.47 18.86
N PRO A 133 12.53 -5.33 20.08
CA PRO A 133 13.60 -6.20 20.60
C PRO A 133 13.17 -7.65 20.87
N CYS A 134 11.87 -7.91 21.02
CA CYS A 134 11.30 -9.26 21.18
C CYS A 134 10.13 -9.45 20.19
N PRO A 135 10.41 -9.48 18.88
CA PRO A 135 9.37 -9.49 17.85
C PRO A 135 8.43 -10.70 17.97
N GLU A 136 8.90 -11.84 18.48
CA GLU A 136 8.10 -13.04 18.75
C GLU A 136 6.98 -12.83 19.78
N LYS A 137 7.09 -11.76 20.59
CA LYS A 137 6.06 -11.35 21.55
C LYS A 137 5.11 -10.31 20.97
N ILE A 138 5.15 -10.04 19.68
CA ILE A 138 4.21 -9.15 18.99
C ILE A 138 3.16 -10.00 18.30
N SER A 139 1.91 -9.87 18.72
CA SER A 139 0.75 -10.57 18.18
C SER A 139 -0.32 -9.58 17.72
N ILE A 140 -0.76 -9.69 16.47
CA ILE A 140 -1.75 -8.79 15.86
C ILE A 140 -2.84 -9.62 15.17
N ALA A 141 -4.07 -9.54 15.69
CA ALA A 141 -5.24 -10.24 15.15
C ALA A 141 -5.75 -9.66 13.82
N SER A 142 -6.45 -10.47 13.01
CA SER A 142 -6.84 -10.16 11.62
C SER A 142 -7.72 -8.91 11.45
N GLY A 143 -8.48 -8.54 12.47
CA GLY A 143 -9.33 -7.33 12.48
C GLY A 143 -8.66 -6.09 13.07
N SER A 144 -7.38 -6.18 13.44
CA SER A 144 -6.70 -5.11 14.17
C SER A 144 -6.19 -3.99 13.28
N SER A 145 -6.01 -2.81 13.87
CA SER A 145 -5.38 -1.64 13.25
C SER A 145 -4.27 -1.12 14.17
N LEU A 146 -3.07 -0.94 13.64
CA LEU A 146 -1.89 -0.49 14.39
C LEU A 146 -1.25 0.70 13.69
N GLU A 147 -1.10 1.82 14.39
CA GLU A 147 -0.34 2.99 13.92
C GLU A 147 0.77 3.32 14.92
N LEU A 148 2.02 3.30 14.46
CA LEU A 148 3.20 3.56 15.28
C LEU A 148 3.95 4.80 14.77
N ARG A 149 4.20 5.76 15.68
CA ARG A 149 4.91 7.01 15.40
C ARG A 149 5.94 7.37 16.47
N GLY A 150 7.00 8.02 16.01
CA GLY A 150 7.98 8.69 16.86
C GLY A 150 9.26 7.89 17.07
N SER A 151 10.39 8.58 16.95
CA SER A 151 11.73 7.98 16.91
C SER A 151 12.20 7.44 18.26
N GLY A 152 11.55 7.79 19.37
CA GLY A 152 11.86 7.29 20.70
C GLY A 152 10.95 6.15 21.18
N LEU A 153 10.01 5.68 20.34
CA LEU A 153 9.14 4.55 20.67
C LEU A 153 9.90 3.21 20.54
N ALA A 154 9.65 2.26 21.44
CA ALA A 154 10.02 0.84 21.31
C ALA A 154 8.93 -0.02 21.96
N ILE A 155 8.76 -1.25 21.48
CA ILE A 155 7.72 -2.18 21.96
C ILE A 155 8.33 -3.57 22.16
N GLU A 156 8.37 -4.03 23.42
CA GLU A 156 8.89 -5.34 23.80
C GLU A 156 7.81 -6.43 23.66
N HIS A 157 6.56 -6.16 24.06
CA HIS A 157 5.45 -7.13 23.98
C HIS A 157 4.13 -6.40 23.69
N LEU A 158 3.41 -6.89 22.68
CA LEU A 158 2.08 -6.39 22.29
C LEU A 158 1.17 -7.55 21.91
N ASN A 159 -0.01 -7.62 22.51
CA ASN A 159 -1.11 -8.43 22.02
C ASN A 159 -2.28 -7.52 21.62
N LEU A 160 -2.59 -7.45 20.32
CA LEU A 160 -3.55 -6.51 19.77
C LEU A 160 -4.75 -7.19 19.11
N GLU A 161 -5.92 -7.02 19.71
CA GLU A 161 -7.25 -7.33 19.15
C GLU A 161 -8.10 -6.04 19.13
N GLY A 162 -8.05 -5.30 18.02
CA GLY A 162 -8.74 -4.01 17.88
C GLY A 162 -7.81 -2.93 17.35
N ALA A 163 -8.02 -1.68 17.74
CA ALA A 163 -7.26 -0.53 17.24
C ALA A 163 -6.31 0.02 18.30
N LEU A 164 -5.07 0.27 17.92
CA LEU A 164 -4.06 0.93 18.75
C LEU A 164 -3.28 1.94 17.93
N ARG A 165 -3.18 3.16 18.46
CA ARG A 165 -2.32 4.22 17.96
C ARG A 165 -1.35 4.62 19.06
N VAL A 166 -0.05 4.57 18.77
CA VAL A 166 0.99 5.01 19.70
C VAL A 166 1.83 6.10 19.03
N VAL A 167 1.95 7.24 19.71
CA VAL A 167 2.73 8.38 19.24
C VAL A 167 3.68 8.80 20.35
N ALA A 168 4.98 8.58 20.16
CA ALA A 168 6.02 9.19 20.99
C ALA A 168 6.31 10.60 20.46
N GLY A 169 6.16 11.61 21.33
CA GLY A 169 6.46 13.00 20.97
C GLY A 169 7.95 13.25 20.71
N PRO A 170 8.31 14.39 20.11
CA PRO A 170 9.72 14.76 19.90
C PRO A 170 10.52 14.73 21.22
N GLY A 171 11.69 14.08 21.21
CA GLY A 171 12.55 13.96 22.38
C GLY A 171 12.05 13.01 23.49
N VAL A 172 10.90 12.36 23.29
CA VAL A 172 10.34 11.40 24.27
C VAL A 172 10.83 9.99 23.96
N THR A 173 11.42 9.35 24.95
CA THR A 173 11.67 7.90 24.93
C THR A 173 10.51 7.17 25.58
N LEU A 174 9.84 6.30 24.83
CA LEU A 174 8.72 5.50 25.29
C LEU A 174 9.01 4.02 25.00
N CYS A 175 9.14 3.22 26.06
CA CYS A 175 9.23 1.76 25.92
C CYS A 175 7.96 1.10 26.46
N ILE A 176 7.23 0.43 25.57
CA ILE A 176 6.09 -0.41 25.93
C ILE A 176 6.63 -1.80 26.27
N ARG A 177 6.72 -2.11 27.56
CA ARG A 177 7.23 -3.40 28.04
C ARG A 177 6.26 -4.54 27.78
N GLU A 178 4.99 -4.32 28.08
CA GLU A 178 3.91 -5.28 27.88
C GLU A 178 2.58 -4.52 27.76
N LEU A 179 1.83 -4.83 26.71
CA LEU A 179 0.54 -4.23 26.47
C LEU A 179 -0.41 -5.22 25.80
N THR A 180 -1.59 -5.41 26.39
CA THR A 180 -2.69 -6.14 25.76
C THR A 180 -3.84 -5.17 25.52
N ILE A 181 -4.29 -5.08 24.28
CA ILE A 181 -5.42 -4.23 23.88
C ILE A 181 -6.53 -5.10 23.30
N ARG A 182 -7.73 -4.91 23.85
CA ARG A 182 -8.98 -5.45 23.32
C ARG A 182 -10.02 -4.33 23.23
N ASN A 183 -10.40 -3.96 22.02
CA ASN A 183 -11.46 -2.97 21.79
C ASN A 183 -12.18 -3.24 20.45
N ARG A 184 -13.21 -2.43 20.15
CA ARG A 184 -14.04 -2.60 18.94
C ARG A 184 -13.24 -2.53 17.63
N GLY A 185 -12.06 -1.92 17.64
CA GLY A 185 -11.24 -1.77 16.45
C GLY A 185 -11.80 -0.76 15.46
N ARG A 186 -11.34 -0.87 14.21
CA ARG A 186 -11.76 -0.04 13.10
C ARG A 186 -12.30 -0.93 11.99
N GLU A 187 -13.52 -0.65 11.54
CA GLU A 187 -14.22 -1.47 10.58
C GLU A 187 -14.16 -0.84 9.20
N PHE A 188 -13.81 -1.65 8.20
CA PHE A 188 -13.79 -1.23 6.80
C PHE A 188 -15.14 -1.56 6.18
N VAL A 189 -15.89 -0.53 5.79
CA VAL A 189 -17.27 -0.65 5.30
C VAL A 189 -17.32 -0.19 3.84
N ALA A 190 -17.86 -1.03 2.97
CA ALA A 190 -18.07 -0.68 1.56
C ALA A 190 -18.98 0.54 1.46
N LEU A 191 -18.71 1.42 0.50
CA LEU A 191 -19.62 2.53 0.20
C LEU A 191 -20.91 1.99 -0.40
N SER A 192 -22.03 2.60 -0.03
CA SER A 192 -23.32 2.45 -0.72
C SER A 192 -23.26 3.04 -2.13
N ASP A 193 -24.25 2.73 -2.97
CA ASP A 193 -24.33 3.29 -4.32
C ASP A 193 -24.45 4.82 -4.29
N ALA A 194 -25.23 5.39 -3.36
CA ALA A 194 -25.36 6.84 -3.20
C ALA A 194 -24.03 7.51 -2.79
N GLU A 195 -23.31 6.92 -1.83
CA GLU A 195 -21.96 7.36 -1.44
C GLU A 195 -21.00 7.32 -2.63
N GLN A 196 -21.05 6.25 -3.42
CA GLN A 196 -20.20 6.07 -4.58
C GLN A 196 -20.53 7.03 -5.74
N ASP A 197 -21.79 7.41 -5.89
CA ASP A 197 -22.31 8.24 -6.99
C ASP A 197 -22.30 9.75 -6.67
N GLY A 198 -21.65 10.15 -5.57
CA GLY A 198 -21.27 11.54 -5.33
C GLY A 198 -21.44 12.04 -3.89
N GLU A 199 -22.13 11.30 -3.02
CA GLU A 199 -22.31 11.76 -1.63
C GLU A 199 -21.02 11.65 -0.80
N ALA A 200 -20.15 10.70 -1.10
CA ALA A 200 -18.86 10.57 -0.43
C ALA A 200 -17.75 11.42 -1.09
N PRO A 201 -16.77 11.91 -0.31
CA PRO A 201 -15.55 12.52 -0.85
C PRO A 201 -14.84 11.64 -1.88
N GLU A 202 -14.15 12.27 -2.83
CA GLU A 202 -13.49 11.59 -3.94
C GLU A 202 -12.50 10.51 -3.47
N GLU A 203 -11.74 10.78 -2.42
CA GLU A 203 -10.76 9.85 -1.85
C GLU A 203 -11.39 8.56 -1.31
N LEU A 204 -12.66 8.58 -0.93
CA LEU A 204 -13.41 7.38 -0.55
C LEU A 204 -14.00 6.71 -1.79
N ARG A 205 -14.54 7.49 -2.74
CA ARG A 205 -15.12 6.96 -3.98
C ARG A 205 -14.09 6.23 -4.85
N ILE A 206 -12.85 6.69 -4.92
CA ILE A 206 -11.81 6.02 -5.73
C ILE A 206 -11.35 4.68 -5.15
N ARG A 207 -11.55 4.44 -3.84
CA ARG A 207 -11.22 3.17 -3.16
C ARG A 207 -12.44 2.28 -2.90
N GLY A 208 -13.64 2.86 -2.83
CA GLY A 208 -14.90 2.14 -2.70
C GLY A 208 -15.24 1.66 -1.28
N TYR A 209 -14.57 2.19 -0.25
CA TYR A 209 -14.89 1.91 1.15
C TYR A 209 -14.47 3.07 2.07
N ARG A 210 -15.05 3.09 3.27
CA ARG A 210 -14.67 3.94 4.40
C ARG A 210 -14.18 3.10 5.57
N CYS A 211 -13.41 3.68 6.49
CA CYS A 211 -12.94 3.04 7.70
C CYS A 211 -13.08 3.95 8.92
#